data_AF-A0AAD6IC61-F1
#
_entry.id   AF-A0AAD6IC61-F1
#
_cell.length_a   1.000
_cell.length_b   1.000
_cell.length_c   1.000
_cell.angle_alpha   90.00
_cell.angle_beta   90.00
_cell.angle_gamma   90.00
#
_symmetry.space_group_name_H-M   'P 1'
#
loop_
_entity.id
_entity.type
_entity.pdbx_description
1 polymer ?
#
loop_
_entity_poly.entity_id
_entity_poly.type
_entity_poly.pdbx_seq_one_letter_code
_entity_poly.pdbx_strand_id
1 'polypeptide(L)'
;MDPAIHVPLALSPSSIRPASTRSTGVTHLKHLINNYLSNLEFDRPGTHNGMAYAIEKGVESHFVSLPLDEGMCFPVRPVFGVAATFAHQAYTGLSLELQIQCAILLAYMFIVDDIARCSMKGLDSFGQKFFDQRDHTDYILNGLDGHIRGLSNHYGPSCYSQITQGLIAYVNGEGIRCPEQSNFVDDWAKLRGLSSLEILEQFANGGVKAMKEIDALPLDPLIVERVQIFTKGWIMLGIAHREYYLLELFQDEYL
;
A
#
# COMPACT_ATOMS: atom_id res chain seq x y z
N MET A 1 -11.15 25.67 28.73
CA MET A 1 -11.61 24.32 29.11
C MET A 1 -12.85 24.07 28.27
N ASP A 2 -12.65 23.46 27.11
CA ASP A 2 -13.74 23.04 26.21
C ASP A 2 -13.78 21.51 26.19
N PRO A 3 -14.97 20.90 26.19
CA PRO A 3 -15.13 19.48 26.42
C PRO A 3 -14.80 18.67 25.16
N ALA A 4 -14.26 17.48 25.40
CA ALA A 4 -13.91 16.48 24.40
C ALA A 4 -15.05 16.24 23.39
N ILE A 5 -14.76 16.46 22.11
CA ILE A 5 -15.58 15.97 21.00
C ILE A 5 -15.28 14.48 20.86
N HIS A 6 -16.12 13.65 21.46
CA HIS A 6 -16.21 12.23 21.13
C HIS A 6 -16.82 12.11 19.73
N VAL A 7 -16.01 11.71 18.74
CA VAL A 7 -16.49 11.26 17.44
C VAL A 7 -16.79 9.76 17.55
N PRO A 8 -18.03 9.29 17.38
CA PRO A 8 -18.32 7.87 17.32
C PRO A 8 -17.94 7.33 15.94
N LEU A 9 -16.90 6.52 15.87
CA LEU A 9 -16.64 5.60 14.76
C LEU A 9 -17.66 4.45 14.84
N ALA A 10 -18.84 4.68 14.26
CA ALA A 10 -19.82 3.63 14.01
C ALA A 10 -20.57 3.94 12.71
N LEU A 11 -20.09 3.38 11.61
CA LEU A 11 -20.91 3.23 10.41
C LEU A 11 -22.08 2.31 10.76
N SER A 12 -23.29 2.86 10.80
CA SER A 12 -24.52 2.11 11.03
C SER A 12 -24.80 1.18 9.82
N PRO A 13 -24.91 -0.15 10.01
CA PRO A 13 -25.28 -1.06 8.94
C PRO A 13 -26.81 -1.16 8.89
N SER A 14 -27.47 -0.38 8.04
CA SER A 14 -28.89 -0.56 7.74
C SER A 14 -29.14 -0.73 6.24
N SER A 15 -28.89 -1.95 5.77
CA SER A 15 -29.72 -2.60 4.75
C SER A 15 -29.61 -4.12 4.96
N ILE A 16 -30.63 -4.68 5.60
CA ILE A 16 -30.76 -6.13 5.83
C ILE A 16 -30.97 -6.81 4.47
N ARG A 17 -29.89 -7.26 3.84
CA ARG A 17 -29.93 -8.30 2.80
C ARG A 17 -30.09 -9.67 3.48
N PRO A 18 -30.87 -10.61 2.92
CA PRO A 18 -31.12 -11.90 3.53
C PRO A 18 -29.81 -12.67 3.75
N ALA A 19 -29.68 -13.32 4.91
CA ALA A 19 -28.46 -14.03 5.34
C ALA A 19 -27.92 -15.04 4.31
N SER A 20 -28.78 -15.64 3.48
CA SER A 20 -28.40 -16.55 2.38
C SER A 20 -27.62 -15.86 1.25
N THR A 21 -27.84 -14.57 1.00
CA THR A 21 -27.08 -13.82 -0.02
C THR A 21 -25.69 -13.40 0.46
N ARG A 22 -25.48 -13.27 1.77
CA ARG A 22 -24.14 -13.02 2.34
C ARG A 22 -23.25 -14.26 2.25
N SER A 23 -23.80 -15.45 2.50
CA SER A 23 -23.01 -16.70 2.41
C SER A 23 -22.55 -16.98 0.98
N THR A 24 -23.42 -16.81 -0.03
CA THR A 24 -23.04 -17.06 -1.43
C THR A 24 -21.99 -16.07 -1.94
N GLY A 25 -22.09 -14.78 -1.58
CA GLY A 25 -21.12 -13.77 -1.97
C GLY A 25 -19.72 -14.01 -1.37
N VAL A 26 -19.67 -14.39 -0.08
CA VAL A 26 -18.41 -14.74 0.60
C VAL A 26 -17.78 -15.98 -0.02
N THR A 27 -18.55 -17.04 -0.29
CA THR A 27 -18.03 -18.25 -0.96
C THR A 27 -17.48 -17.94 -2.35
N HIS A 28 -18.17 -17.10 -3.14
CA HIS A 28 -17.67 -16.70 -4.45
C HIS A 28 -16.37 -15.90 -4.31
N LEU A 29 -16.31 -14.91 -3.41
CA LEU A 29 -15.09 -14.13 -3.19
C LEU A 29 -13.89 -15.01 -2.80
N LYS A 30 -14.09 -15.98 -1.90
CA LYS A 30 -13.06 -16.97 -1.55
C LYS A 30 -12.60 -17.78 -2.75
N HIS A 31 -13.54 -18.28 -3.55
CA HIS A 31 -13.23 -19.01 -4.78
C HIS A 31 -12.43 -18.15 -5.76
N LEU A 32 -12.80 -16.88 -5.92
CA LEU A 32 -12.10 -15.94 -6.78
C LEU A 32 -10.65 -15.70 -6.32
N ILE A 33 -10.44 -15.48 -5.01
CA ILE A 33 -9.10 -15.31 -4.43
C ILE A 33 -8.26 -16.58 -4.66
N ASN A 34 -8.80 -17.75 -4.35
CA ASN A 34 -8.08 -19.02 -4.52
C ASN A 34 -7.73 -19.28 -6.00
N ASN A 35 -8.65 -19.00 -6.92
CA ASN A 35 -8.39 -19.11 -8.36
C ASN A 35 -7.32 -18.12 -8.82
N TYR A 36 -7.38 -16.87 -8.34
CA TYR A 36 -6.38 -15.85 -8.66
C TYR A 36 -4.97 -16.27 -8.22
N LEU A 37 -4.82 -16.70 -6.97
CA LEU A 37 -3.54 -17.14 -6.42
C LEU A 37 -3.01 -18.39 -7.13
N SER A 38 -3.88 -19.37 -7.41
CA SER A 38 -3.53 -20.58 -8.15
C SER A 38 -3.05 -20.26 -9.57
N ASN A 39 -3.77 -19.39 -10.28
CA ASN A 39 -3.43 -18.97 -11.65
C ASN A 39 -2.15 -18.14 -11.74
N LEU A 40 -1.73 -17.51 -10.64
CA LEU A 40 -0.43 -16.83 -10.51
C LEU A 40 0.70 -17.75 -10.07
N GLU A 41 0.43 -19.03 -9.85
CA GLU A 41 1.39 -19.98 -9.25
C GLU A 41 1.99 -19.41 -7.97
N PHE A 42 1.14 -18.78 -7.17
CA PHE A 42 1.54 -18.15 -5.93
C PHE A 42 1.90 -19.24 -4.90
N ASP A 43 3.17 -19.29 -4.55
CA ASP A 43 3.68 -20.04 -3.40
C ASP A 43 4.18 -19.07 -2.35
N ARG A 44 3.94 -19.40 -1.07
CA ARG A 44 4.32 -18.54 0.05
C ARG A 44 5.85 -18.57 0.18
N PRO A 45 6.53 -17.42 0.03
CA PRO A 45 7.97 -17.37 0.23
C PRO A 45 8.33 -17.78 1.66
N GLY A 46 9.42 -18.54 1.83
CA GLY A 46 9.98 -18.83 3.14
C GLY A 46 10.32 -17.53 3.90
N THR A 47 9.85 -17.39 5.14
CA THR A 47 10.10 -16.20 5.97
C THR A 47 11.49 -16.25 6.60
N HIS A 48 12.37 -15.33 6.22
CA HIS A 48 13.66 -15.08 6.90
C HIS A 48 13.58 -13.85 7.81
N ASN A 49 13.09 -14.05 9.04
CA ASN A 49 12.73 -12.95 9.95
C ASN A 49 13.88 -11.99 10.35
N GLY A 50 15.15 -12.40 10.24
CA GLY A 50 16.28 -11.57 10.67
C GLY A 50 16.51 -10.30 9.84
N MET A 51 16.26 -10.37 8.53
CA MET A 51 16.48 -9.24 7.63
C MET A 51 15.38 -8.17 7.78
N ALA A 52 14.13 -8.58 7.94
CA ALA A 52 13.00 -7.67 8.15
C ALA A 52 13.21 -6.79 9.39
N TYR A 53 13.73 -7.35 10.48
CA TYR A 53 14.04 -6.59 11.70
C TYR A 53 15.13 -5.52 11.47
N ALA A 54 16.18 -5.85 10.72
CA ALA A 54 17.23 -4.88 10.40
C ALA A 54 16.68 -3.71 9.54
N ILE A 55 15.79 -4.02 8.60
CA ILE A 55 15.12 -3.02 7.77
C ILE A 55 14.23 -2.13 8.64
N GLU A 56 13.41 -2.73 9.51
CA GLU A 56 12.52 -2.01 10.43
C GLU A 56 13.30 -1.04 11.32
N LYS A 57 14.47 -1.44 11.84
CA LYS A 57 15.33 -0.55 12.63
C LYS A 57 15.90 0.60 11.81
N GLY A 58 16.20 0.38 10.53
CA GLY A 58 16.57 1.44 9.59
C GLY A 58 15.44 2.47 9.41
N VAL A 59 14.21 1.99 9.22
CA VAL A 59 13.01 2.85 9.11
C VAL A 59 12.78 3.62 10.41
N GLU A 60 12.82 2.95 11.56
CA GLU A 60 12.64 3.59 12.87
C GLU A 60 13.69 4.69 13.10
N SER A 61 14.96 4.40 12.79
CA SER A 61 16.05 5.38 12.93
C SER A 61 15.84 6.62 12.05
N HIS A 62 15.32 6.43 10.83
CA HIS A 62 14.97 7.54 9.93
C HIS A 62 13.89 8.43 10.55
N PHE A 63 12.76 7.86 10.98
CA PHE A 63 11.65 8.65 11.51
C PHE A 63 11.96 9.29 12.88
N VAL A 64 12.80 8.66 13.72
CA VAL A 64 13.28 9.26 14.98
C VAL A 64 14.17 10.48 14.73
N SER A 65 14.86 10.54 13.58
CA SER A 65 15.68 11.71 13.22
C SER A 65 14.86 12.93 12.79
N LEU A 66 13.58 12.74 12.47
CA LEU A 66 12.69 13.82 12.11
C LEU A 66 12.23 14.56 13.38
N PRO A 67 11.99 15.89 13.31
CA PRO A 67 11.50 16.68 14.44
C PRO A 67 9.99 16.46 14.66
N LEU A 68 9.57 15.20 14.85
CA LEU A 68 8.18 14.83 15.12
C LEU A 68 7.84 15.10 16.58
N ASP A 69 6.61 15.56 16.82
CA ASP A 69 6.10 15.64 18.19
C ASP A 69 5.79 14.23 18.74
N GLU A 70 5.73 14.10 20.07
CA GLU A 70 5.45 12.81 20.72
C GLU A 70 4.08 12.24 20.34
N GLY A 71 3.13 13.09 19.94
CA GLY A 71 1.79 12.69 19.50
C GLY A 71 1.76 12.02 18.13
N MET A 72 2.68 12.39 17.24
CA MET A 72 2.85 11.83 15.89
C MET A 72 3.71 10.57 15.89
N CYS A 73 4.57 10.36 16.89
CA CYS A 73 5.43 9.18 16.98
C CYS A 73 4.67 7.88 17.23
N PHE A 74 3.53 7.92 17.93
CA PHE A 74 2.76 6.71 18.26
C PHE A 74 1.95 6.14 17.09
N PRO A 75 1.22 6.94 16.29
CA PRO A 75 0.44 6.44 15.15
C PRO A 75 1.27 5.87 14.00
N VAL A 76 2.49 6.37 13.79
CA VAL A 76 3.33 5.97 12.65
C VAL A 76 4.08 4.66 12.88
N ARG A 77 4.30 4.26 14.13
CA ARG A 77 5.16 3.12 14.47
C ARG A 77 4.67 1.76 13.95
N PRO A 78 3.36 1.43 13.98
CA PRO A 78 2.85 0.19 13.41
C PRO A 78 3.18 0.02 11.91
N VAL A 79 3.30 1.13 11.18
CA VAL A 79 3.59 1.14 9.75
C VAL A 79 5.00 0.64 9.43
N PHE A 80 5.97 0.81 10.34
CA PHE A 80 7.37 0.48 10.07
C PHE A 80 7.59 -1.01 9.85
N GLY A 81 6.99 -1.86 10.69
CA GLY A 81 7.08 -3.31 10.56
C GLY A 81 6.44 -3.83 9.27
N VAL A 82 5.34 -3.19 8.86
CA VAL A 82 4.62 -3.50 7.61
C VAL A 82 5.47 -3.15 6.40
N ALA A 83 5.99 -1.91 6.34
CA ALA A 83 6.85 -1.46 5.27
C ALA A 83 8.15 -2.27 5.17
N ALA A 84 8.76 -2.63 6.32
CA ALA A 84 9.96 -3.44 6.39
C ALA A 84 9.73 -4.87 5.91
N THR A 85 8.62 -5.48 6.31
CA THR A 85 8.24 -6.83 5.87
C THR A 85 7.98 -6.86 4.37
N PHE A 86 7.23 -5.89 3.85
CA PHE A 86 7.03 -5.77 2.41
C PHE A 86 8.36 -5.59 1.68
N ALA A 87 9.22 -4.67 2.13
CA ALA A 87 10.48 -4.41 1.44
C ALA A 87 11.39 -5.64 1.43
N HIS A 88 11.43 -6.39 2.54
CA HIS A 88 12.15 -7.65 2.63
C HIS A 88 11.65 -8.69 1.62
N GLN A 89 10.32 -8.79 1.43
CA GLN A 89 9.70 -9.78 0.56
C GLN A 89 9.72 -9.37 -0.92
N ALA A 90 9.53 -8.09 -1.22
CA ALA A 90 9.37 -7.58 -2.58
C ALA A 90 10.69 -7.16 -3.24
N TYR A 91 11.71 -6.81 -2.44
CA TYR A 91 12.99 -6.30 -2.92
C TYR A 91 14.18 -7.19 -2.53
N THR A 92 14.00 -8.51 -2.54
CA THR A 92 15.03 -9.50 -2.14
C THR A 92 16.34 -9.39 -2.92
N GLY A 93 16.32 -8.76 -4.09
CA GLY A 93 17.50 -8.52 -4.93
C GLY A 93 18.33 -7.31 -4.59
N LEU A 94 17.83 -6.43 -3.74
CA LEU A 94 18.49 -5.18 -3.40
C LEU A 94 19.39 -5.35 -2.17
N SER A 95 20.38 -4.46 -2.02
CA SER A 95 21.17 -4.39 -0.80
C SER A 95 20.28 -4.03 0.41
N LEU A 96 20.73 -4.33 1.62
CA LEU A 96 20.03 -3.94 2.86
C LEU A 96 19.72 -2.44 2.87
N GLU A 97 20.69 -1.61 2.48
CA GLU A 97 20.54 -0.16 2.39
C GLU A 97 19.39 0.24 1.46
N LEU A 98 19.33 -0.31 0.25
CA LEU A 98 18.25 -0.01 -0.69
C LEU A 98 16.90 -0.55 -0.22
N GLN A 99 16.86 -1.71 0.44
CA GLN A 99 15.64 -2.20 1.06
C GLN A 99 15.14 -1.26 2.16
N ILE A 100 16.04 -0.66 2.94
CA ILE A 100 15.70 0.39 3.92
C ILE A 100 15.15 1.63 3.21
N GLN A 101 15.77 2.10 2.13
CA GLN A 101 15.27 3.27 1.38
C GLN A 101 13.85 3.02 0.81
N CYS A 102 13.59 1.82 0.28
CA CYS A 102 12.27 1.42 -0.18
C CYS A 102 11.26 1.33 0.97
N ALA A 103 11.66 0.78 2.12
CA ALA A 103 10.79 0.67 3.29
C ALA A 103 10.45 2.04 3.89
N ILE A 104 11.40 2.98 3.94
CA ILE A 104 11.14 4.38 4.35
C ILE A 104 10.11 5.00 3.41
N LEU A 105 10.28 4.82 2.10
CA LEU A 105 9.35 5.37 1.12
C LEU A 105 7.93 4.81 1.28
N LEU A 106 7.80 3.51 1.49
CA LEU A 106 6.51 2.86 1.74
C LEU A 106 5.89 3.30 3.05
N ALA A 107 6.69 3.48 4.10
CA ALA A 107 6.20 4.00 5.37
C ALA A 107 5.61 5.40 5.19
N TYR A 108 6.25 6.28 4.42
CA TYR A 108 5.64 7.56 4.06
C TYR A 108 4.32 7.41 3.29
N MET A 109 4.25 6.48 2.33
CA MET A 109 3.01 6.26 1.57
C MET A 109 1.86 5.84 2.48
N PHE A 110 2.07 4.87 3.37
CA PHE A 110 1.07 4.45 4.35
C PHE A 110 0.69 5.57 5.33
N ILE A 111 1.67 6.33 5.82
CA ILE A 111 1.39 7.50 6.68
C ILE A 111 0.53 8.53 5.94
N VAL A 112 0.80 8.78 4.65
CA VAL A 112 -0.03 9.67 3.84
C VAL A 112 -1.42 9.08 3.64
N ASP A 113 -1.56 7.78 3.37
CA ASP A 113 -2.90 7.18 3.20
C ASP A 113 -3.74 7.20 4.49
N ASP A 114 -3.11 6.93 5.64
CA ASP A 114 -3.79 6.74 6.92
C ASP A 114 -3.99 8.05 7.70
N ILE A 115 -2.96 8.88 7.78
CA ILE A 115 -2.96 10.10 8.59
C ILE A 115 -3.43 11.32 7.79
N ALA A 116 -3.13 11.36 6.49
CA ALA A 116 -3.42 12.56 5.70
C ALA A 116 -4.92 12.81 5.51
N ARG A 117 -5.76 11.78 5.63
CA ARG A 117 -7.22 11.88 5.61
C ARG A 117 -7.81 12.73 6.75
N CYS A 118 -7.08 12.91 7.85
CA CYS A 118 -7.63 13.52 9.06
C CYS A 118 -6.95 14.83 9.49
N SER A 119 -5.68 15.05 9.14
CA SER A 119 -4.92 16.13 9.80
C SER A 119 -3.76 16.76 9.01
N MET A 120 -3.27 16.16 7.92
CA MET A 120 -2.09 16.69 7.24
C MET A 120 -2.44 17.90 6.38
N LYS A 121 -1.88 19.05 6.72
CA LYS A 121 -2.03 20.29 5.95
C LYS A 121 -0.97 20.36 4.86
N GLY A 122 -1.37 20.81 3.67
CA GLY A 122 -0.45 21.14 2.59
C GLY A 122 -0.18 20.03 1.57
N LEU A 123 -0.90 18.90 1.64
CA LEU A 123 -0.87 17.84 0.62
C LEU A 123 -1.17 18.38 -0.79
N ASP A 124 -2.17 19.25 -0.89
CA ASP A 124 -2.59 19.93 -2.13
C ASP A 124 -1.48 20.78 -2.76
N SER A 125 -0.56 21.27 -1.92
CA SER A 125 0.59 22.08 -2.33
C SER A 125 1.91 21.31 -2.43
N PHE A 126 1.93 20.02 -2.10
CA PHE A 126 3.16 19.23 -1.96
C PHE A 126 3.98 19.26 -3.25
N GLY A 127 3.38 18.84 -4.38
CA GLY A 127 4.08 18.81 -5.66
C GLY A 127 4.63 20.19 -6.08
N GLN A 128 3.85 21.25 -5.90
CA GLN A 128 4.28 22.61 -6.25
C GLN A 128 5.50 23.04 -5.42
N LYS A 129 5.45 22.83 -4.10
CA LYS A 129 6.58 23.13 -3.20
C LYS A 129 7.81 22.29 -3.52
N PHE A 130 7.63 21.01 -3.86
CA PHE A 130 8.72 20.14 -4.28
C PHE A 130 9.45 20.68 -5.51
N PHE A 131 8.73 21.11 -6.55
CA PHE A 131 9.35 21.67 -7.75
C PHE A 131 9.97 23.06 -7.51
N ASP A 132 9.33 23.89 -6.70
CA ASP A 132 9.84 25.22 -6.34
C ASP A 132 11.02 25.19 -5.35
N GLN A 133 11.40 24.00 -4.85
CA GLN A 133 12.40 23.83 -3.80
C GLN A 133 12.08 24.64 -2.53
N ARG A 134 10.80 24.65 -2.14
CA ARG A 134 10.32 25.31 -0.92
C ARG A 134 10.03 24.30 0.18
N ASP A 135 10.33 24.70 1.41
CA ASP A 135 10.08 23.86 2.58
C ASP A 135 8.59 23.59 2.81
N HIS A 136 8.31 22.40 3.34
CA HIS A 136 6.98 22.03 3.81
C HIS A 136 6.82 22.42 5.28
N THR A 137 5.62 22.88 5.64
CA THR A 137 5.31 23.25 7.04
C THR A 137 5.12 22.00 7.91
N ASP A 138 4.65 20.92 7.30
CA ASP A 138 4.47 19.62 7.94
C ASP A 138 5.78 18.83 7.92
N TYR A 139 6.22 18.32 9.08
CA TYR A 139 7.49 17.63 9.22
C TYR A 139 7.55 16.29 8.48
N ILE A 140 6.42 15.59 8.33
CA ILE A 140 6.33 14.34 7.57
C ILE A 140 6.48 14.65 6.08
N LEU A 141 5.76 15.66 5.57
CA LEU A 141 5.90 16.09 4.17
C LEU A 141 7.31 16.61 3.87
N ASN A 142 7.91 17.34 4.80
CA ASN A 142 9.28 17.81 4.63
C ASN A 142 10.30 16.67 4.61
N GLY A 143 10.11 15.67 5.48
CA GLY A 143 10.90 14.45 5.49
C GLY A 143 10.73 13.63 4.21
N LEU A 144 9.50 13.50 3.70
CA LEU A 144 9.22 12.82 2.43
C LEU A 144 9.88 13.54 1.26
N ASP A 145 9.79 14.87 1.16
CA ASP A 145 10.47 15.66 0.14
C ASP A 145 11.99 15.40 0.16
N GLY A 146 12.61 15.52 1.34
CA GLY A 146 14.04 15.25 1.53
C GLY A 146 14.42 13.82 1.14
N HIS A 147 13.61 12.83 1.54
CA HIS A 147 13.81 11.43 1.17
C HIS A 147 13.76 11.22 -0.35
N ILE A 148 12.72 11.75 -1.01
CA ILE A 148 12.56 11.67 -2.47
C ILE A 148 13.79 12.25 -3.14
N ARG A 149 14.24 13.45 -2.77
CA ARG A 149 15.47 14.04 -3.34
C ARG A 149 16.69 13.15 -3.11
N GLY A 150 16.81 12.56 -1.93
CA GLY A 150 17.90 11.64 -1.58
C GLY A 150 17.97 10.39 -2.47
N LEU A 151 16.84 9.93 -3.02
CA LEU A 151 16.79 8.76 -3.91
C LEU A 151 17.63 8.93 -5.19
N SER A 152 17.95 10.17 -5.61
CA SER A 152 18.85 10.38 -6.76
C SER A 152 20.26 9.82 -6.54
N ASN A 153 20.67 9.59 -5.30
CA ASN A 153 21.96 8.97 -4.98
C ASN A 153 21.98 7.46 -5.25
N HIS A 154 20.80 6.85 -5.38
CA HIS A 154 20.64 5.40 -5.51
C HIS A 154 20.13 4.97 -6.89
N TYR A 155 19.42 5.86 -7.60
CA TYR A 155 18.79 5.55 -8.87
C TYR A 155 19.30 6.45 -9.99
N GLY A 156 19.49 5.88 -11.18
CA GLY A 156 19.81 6.66 -12.38
C GLY A 156 18.69 7.67 -12.73
N PRO A 157 18.99 8.71 -13.54
CA PRO A 157 18.07 9.83 -13.77
C PRO A 157 16.67 9.44 -14.26
N SER A 158 16.58 8.42 -15.12
CA SER A 158 15.29 7.92 -15.63
C SER A 158 14.43 7.30 -14.52
N CYS A 159 15.00 6.38 -13.73
CA CYS A 159 14.29 5.74 -12.63
C CYS A 159 13.91 6.74 -11.54
N TYR A 160 14.84 7.64 -11.18
CA TYR A 160 14.59 8.70 -10.21
C TYR A 160 13.42 9.61 -10.65
N SER A 161 13.38 10.01 -11.92
CA SER A 161 12.29 10.82 -12.46
C SER A 161 10.94 10.09 -12.38
N GLN A 162 10.88 8.80 -12.70
CA GLN A 162 9.65 8.02 -12.64
C GLN A 162 9.14 7.85 -11.20
N ILE A 163 10.04 7.53 -10.27
CA ILE A 163 9.71 7.44 -8.83
C ILE A 163 9.16 8.78 -8.34
N THR A 164 9.86 9.88 -8.64
CA THR A 164 9.46 11.23 -8.23
C THR A 164 8.08 11.61 -8.78
N GLN A 165 7.84 11.38 -10.07
CA GLN A 165 6.55 11.67 -10.71
C GLN A 165 5.41 10.84 -10.11
N GLY A 166 5.64 9.53 -9.92
CA GLY A 166 4.66 8.64 -9.32
C GLY A 166 4.28 9.04 -7.89
N LEU A 167 5.27 9.41 -7.07
CA LEU A 167 5.04 9.83 -5.69
C LEU A 167 4.35 11.18 -5.59
N ILE A 168 4.72 12.16 -6.41
CA ILE A 168 4.04 13.45 -6.45
C ILE A 168 2.58 13.26 -6.87
N ALA A 169 2.32 12.44 -7.89
CA ALA A 169 0.97 12.13 -8.33
C ALA A 169 0.16 11.43 -7.22
N TYR A 170 0.77 10.49 -6.50
CA TYR A 170 0.16 9.80 -5.37
C TYR A 170 -0.23 10.77 -4.24
N VAL A 171 0.73 11.57 -3.74
CA VAL A 171 0.49 12.50 -2.63
C VAL A 171 -0.55 13.57 -3.00
N ASN A 172 -0.46 14.14 -4.20
CA ASN A 172 -1.46 15.11 -4.67
C ASN A 172 -2.84 14.47 -4.84
N GLY A 173 -2.88 13.20 -5.28
CA GLY A 173 -4.13 12.43 -5.40
C GLY A 173 -4.85 12.27 -4.07
N GLU A 174 -4.10 11.97 -2.99
CA GLU A 174 -4.66 11.90 -1.64
C GLU A 174 -5.15 13.26 -1.14
N GLY A 175 -4.53 14.37 -1.55
CA GLY A 175 -5.01 15.72 -1.25
C GLY A 175 -6.37 16.08 -1.88
N ILE A 176 -6.77 15.38 -2.96
CA ILE A 176 -8.04 15.61 -3.69
C ILE A 176 -9.10 14.57 -3.30
N ARG A 177 -8.69 13.45 -2.70
CA ARG A 177 -9.58 12.33 -2.38
C ARG A 177 -10.62 12.75 -1.34
N CYS A 178 -11.90 12.61 -1.69
CA CYS A 178 -12.99 12.93 -0.77
C CYS A 178 -13.28 11.73 0.14
N PRO A 179 -13.38 11.89 1.48
CA PRO A 179 -13.62 10.78 2.41
C PRO A 179 -14.91 9.99 2.15
N GLU A 180 -15.88 10.60 1.46
CA GLU A 180 -17.18 10.02 1.14
C GLU A 180 -17.21 9.24 -0.19
N GLN A 181 -16.09 9.17 -0.93
CA GLN A 181 -16.05 8.50 -2.23
C GLN A 181 -16.11 6.97 -2.10
N SER A 182 -16.88 6.35 -3.01
CA SER A 182 -16.89 4.89 -3.16
C SER A 182 -15.49 4.38 -3.49
N ASN A 183 -15.22 3.12 -3.15
CA ASN A 183 -14.01 2.47 -3.63
C ASN A 183 -14.06 2.27 -5.15
N PHE A 184 -12.89 2.10 -5.76
CA PHE A 184 -12.72 1.95 -7.20
C PHE A 184 -13.62 0.86 -7.82
N VAL A 185 -13.82 -0.26 -7.12
CA VAL A 185 -14.65 -1.37 -7.61
C VAL A 185 -16.12 -0.95 -7.70
N ASP A 186 -16.64 -0.25 -6.68
CA ASP A 186 -18.02 0.21 -6.66
C ASP A 186 -18.29 1.30 -7.69
N ASP A 187 -17.32 2.19 -7.93
CA ASP A 187 -17.43 3.20 -9.00
C ASP A 187 -17.49 2.56 -10.38
N TRP A 188 -16.64 1.55 -10.62
CA TRP A 188 -16.64 0.80 -11.88
C TRP A 188 -17.88 -0.05 -12.06
N ALA A 189 -18.39 -0.65 -10.99
CA ALA A 189 -19.63 -1.41 -10.98
C ALA A 189 -20.79 -0.51 -11.42
N LYS A 190 -20.92 0.68 -10.80
CA LYS A 190 -21.93 1.68 -11.17
C LYS A 190 -21.78 2.14 -12.62
N LEU A 191 -20.57 2.49 -13.05
CA LEU A 191 -20.31 3.00 -14.40
C LEU A 191 -20.68 1.98 -15.50
N ARG A 192 -20.44 0.70 -15.24
CA ARG A 192 -20.65 -0.38 -16.22
C ARG A 192 -21.99 -1.10 -16.09
N GLY A 193 -22.78 -0.79 -15.07
CA GLY A 193 -24.01 -1.51 -14.76
C GLY A 193 -23.76 -2.97 -14.36
N LEU A 194 -22.63 -3.25 -13.72
CA LEU A 194 -22.22 -4.57 -13.25
C LEU A 194 -22.24 -4.61 -11.72
N SER A 195 -22.20 -5.81 -11.13
CA SER A 195 -21.97 -5.99 -9.71
C SER A 195 -20.49 -5.81 -9.33
N SER A 196 -20.22 -5.43 -8.08
CA SER A 196 -18.83 -5.32 -7.57
C SER A 196 -18.06 -6.65 -7.70
N LEU A 197 -18.75 -7.79 -7.62
CA LEU A 197 -18.15 -9.11 -7.77
C LEU A 197 -17.72 -9.40 -9.21
N GLU A 198 -18.54 -9.04 -10.20
CA GLU A 198 -18.16 -9.15 -11.62
C GLU A 198 -16.98 -8.24 -11.96
N ILE A 199 -16.91 -7.05 -11.35
CA ILE A 199 -15.76 -6.15 -11.50
C ILE A 199 -14.51 -6.75 -10.87
N LEU A 200 -14.60 -7.32 -9.66
CA LEU A 200 -13.49 -8.03 -9.02
C LEU A 200 -13.02 -9.21 -9.86
N GLU A 201 -13.94 -9.98 -10.45
CA GLU A 201 -13.60 -11.09 -11.35
C GLU A 201 -12.86 -10.61 -12.60
N GLN A 202 -13.29 -9.51 -13.20
CA GLN A 202 -12.57 -8.88 -14.32
C GLN A 202 -11.16 -8.44 -13.91
N PHE A 203 -10.98 -7.86 -12.72
CA PHE A 203 -9.66 -7.45 -12.24
C PHE A 203 -8.76 -8.65 -11.92
N ALA A 204 -9.29 -9.70 -11.28
CA ALA A 204 -8.53 -10.92 -11.01
C ALA A 204 -8.03 -11.57 -12.31
N ASN A 205 -8.93 -11.74 -13.28
CA ASN A 205 -8.58 -12.28 -14.60
C ASN A 205 -7.61 -11.38 -15.36
N GLY A 206 -7.80 -10.05 -15.27
CA GLY A 206 -6.92 -9.06 -15.86
C GLY A 206 -5.51 -9.08 -15.27
N GLY A 207 -5.38 -9.21 -13.95
CA GLY A 207 -4.09 -9.32 -13.26
C GLY A 207 -3.31 -10.57 -13.66
N VAL A 208 -3.98 -11.73 -13.71
CA VAL A 208 -3.37 -12.98 -14.21
C VAL A 208 -2.90 -12.82 -15.66
N LYS A 209 -3.74 -12.23 -16.51
CA LYS A 209 -3.40 -12.00 -17.92
C LYS A 209 -2.18 -11.07 -18.05
N ALA A 210 -2.13 -9.98 -17.30
CA ALA A 210 -1.03 -9.03 -17.32
C ALA A 210 0.29 -9.70 -16.92
N MET A 211 0.29 -10.57 -15.90
CA MET A 211 1.49 -11.32 -15.51
C MET A 211 1.98 -12.26 -16.62
N LYS A 212 1.06 -13.00 -17.26
CA LYS A 212 1.40 -13.86 -18.41
C LYS A 212 1.95 -13.07 -19.60
N GLU A 213 1.43 -11.87 -19.84
CA GLU A 213 1.93 -10.98 -20.88
C GLU A 213 3.35 -10.50 -20.54
N ILE A 214 3.65 -10.16 -19.28
CA ILE A 214 4.99 -9.80 -18.82
C ILE A 214 5.97 -10.96 -19.03
N ASP A 215 5.58 -12.19 -18.67
CA ASP A 215 6.40 -13.39 -18.84
C ASP A 215 6.70 -13.69 -20.32
N ALA A 216 5.82 -13.26 -21.23
CA ALA A 216 5.98 -13.44 -22.67
C ALA A 216 6.80 -12.34 -23.35
N LEU A 217 7.10 -11.23 -22.67
CA LEU A 217 7.92 -10.17 -23.24
C LEU A 217 9.39 -10.63 -23.40
N PRO A 218 10.10 -10.16 -24.44
CA PRO A 218 11.51 -10.49 -24.67
C PRO A 218 12.43 -9.67 -23.73
N LEU A 219 12.20 -9.77 -22.42
CA LEU A 219 12.97 -9.10 -21.37
C LEU A 219 14.09 -9.99 -20.84
N ASP A 220 15.05 -9.37 -20.16
CA ASP A 220 16.05 -10.11 -19.38
C ASP A 220 15.32 -11.00 -18.33
N PRO A 221 15.63 -12.30 -18.24
CA PRO A 221 15.01 -13.20 -17.28
C PRO A 221 15.09 -12.71 -15.83
N LEU A 222 16.17 -12.01 -15.46
CA LEU A 222 16.32 -11.43 -14.14
C LEU A 222 15.28 -10.33 -13.88
N ILE A 223 14.92 -9.53 -14.89
CA ILE A 223 13.89 -8.50 -14.75
C ILE A 223 12.54 -9.16 -14.52
N VAL A 224 12.21 -10.20 -15.29
CA VAL A 224 10.96 -10.96 -15.14
C VAL A 224 10.87 -11.56 -13.72
N GLU A 225 11.94 -12.21 -13.27
CA GLU A 225 12.03 -12.76 -11.91
C GLU A 225 11.79 -11.68 -10.84
N ARG A 226 12.39 -10.49 -10.98
CA ARG A 226 12.21 -9.39 -10.02
C ARG A 226 10.78 -8.87 -9.99
N VAL A 227 10.11 -8.77 -11.14
CA VAL A 227 8.70 -8.37 -11.22
C VAL A 227 7.80 -9.42 -10.56
N GLN A 228 8.08 -10.71 -10.76
CA GLN A 228 7.34 -11.80 -10.11
C GLN A 228 7.52 -11.77 -8.59
N ILE A 229 8.76 -11.61 -8.09
CA ILE A 229 9.06 -11.48 -6.66
C ILE A 229 8.34 -10.28 -6.06
N PHE A 230 8.41 -9.13 -6.73
CA PHE A 230 7.73 -7.91 -6.28
C PHE A 230 6.20 -8.11 -6.19
N THR A 231 5.61 -8.74 -7.19
CA THR A 231 4.16 -9.06 -7.22
C THR A 231 3.77 -10.00 -6.08
N LYS A 232 4.58 -11.04 -5.82
CA LYS A 232 4.38 -11.95 -4.69
C LYS A 232 4.50 -11.22 -3.35
N GLY A 233 5.42 -10.26 -3.22
CA GLY A 233 5.54 -9.40 -2.04
C GLY A 233 4.27 -8.58 -1.76
N TRP A 234 3.64 -8.01 -2.80
CA TRP A 234 2.36 -7.30 -2.66
C TRP A 234 1.21 -8.20 -2.21
N ILE A 235 1.13 -9.40 -2.79
CA ILE A 235 0.12 -10.39 -2.37
C ILE A 235 0.34 -10.79 -0.91
N MET A 236 1.58 -11.05 -0.51
CA MET A 236 1.93 -11.37 0.88
C MET A 236 1.56 -10.26 1.85
N LEU A 237 1.83 -8.99 1.50
CA LEU A 237 1.39 -7.84 2.28
C LEU A 237 -0.13 -7.84 2.43
N GLY A 238 -0.89 -8.01 1.35
CA GLY A 238 -2.35 -8.08 1.39
C GLY A 238 -2.88 -9.18 2.32
N ILE A 239 -2.29 -10.38 2.25
CA ILE A 239 -2.68 -11.53 3.08
C ILE A 239 -2.32 -11.33 4.56
N ALA A 240 -1.15 -10.75 4.84
CA ALA A 240 -0.63 -10.64 6.21
C ALA A 240 -1.16 -9.40 6.96
N HIS A 241 -1.56 -8.35 6.24
CA HIS A 241 -1.99 -7.11 6.87
C HIS A 241 -3.41 -7.20 7.41
N ARG A 242 -3.57 -6.90 8.71
CA ARG A 242 -4.84 -7.06 9.43
C ARG A 242 -5.96 -6.17 8.89
N GLU A 243 -5.62 -5.05 8.27
CA GLU A 243 -6.63 -4.13 7.72
C GLU A 243 -7.40 -4.68 6.54
N TYR A 244 -6.88 -5.72 5.86
CA TYR A 244 -7.58 -6.37 4.76
C TYR A 244 -8.50 -7.51 5.23
N TYR A 245 -8.47 -7.86 6.52
CA TYR A 245 -9.31 -8.89 7.14
C TYR A 245 -9.37 -10.23 6.39
N LEU A 246 -8.30 -10.57 5.64
CA LEU A 246 -8.25 -11.79 4.85
C LEU A 246 -8.12 -13.03 5.75
N LEU A 247 -7.47 -12.92 6.91
CA LEU A 247 -7.39 -14.02 7.86
C LEU A 247 -8.79 -14.38 8.40
N GLU A 248 -9.58 -13.37 8.75
CA GLU A 248 -10.95 -13.49 9.22
C GLU A 248 -11.86 -14.05 8.13
N LEU A 249 -11.66 -13.64 6.87
CA LEU A 249 -12.40 -14.19 5.72
C LEU A 249 -12.23 -15.70 5.61
N PHE A 250 -11.02 -16.23 5.81
CA PHE A 250 -10.69 -17.65 5.66
C PHE A 250 -10.72 -18.46 6.96
N GLN A 251 -11.13 -17.86 8.09
CA GLN A 251 -11.06 -18.50 9.41
C GLN A 251 -11.82 -19.84 9.50
N ASP A 252 -12.96 -19.95 8.82
CA ASP A 252 -13.80 -21.16 8.81
C ASP A 252 -13.19 -22.36 8.07
N GLU A 253 -12.11 -22.18 7.31
CA GLU A 253 -11.45 -23.26 6.54
C GLU A 253 -10.32 -23.94 7.33
N TYR A 254 -9.97 -23.40 8.50
CA TYR A 254 -8.92 -23.91 9.37
C TYR A 254 -9.45 -24.51 10.69
N LEU A 255 -10.77 -24.66 10.82
CA LEU A 255 -11.48 -25.33 11.92
C LEU A 255 -11.91 -26.74 11.51
#